data_AF-A0A419A814-F1
#
_entry.id   AF-A0A419A814-F1
#
_cell.length_a   1.000
_cell.length_b   1.000
_cell.length_c   1.000
_cell.angle_alpha   90.00
_cell.angle_beta   90.00
_cell.angle_gamma   90.00
#
_symmetry.space_group_name_H-M   'P 1'
#
loop_
_entity.id
_entity.type
_entity.pdbx_description
1 polymer ?
#
loop_
_entity_poly.entity_id
_entity_poly.type
_entity_poly.pdbx_seq_one_letter_code
_entity_poly.pdbx_strand_id
1 'polypeptide(L)'
;MTYAAFLSAVLALLLAPGPTNTLMGLAGAQRGLGRVARLLPAELLGYLTTILPLVFLGGALLAEWPVAAVLLKIAAAIWVMVLAVRLWGLRRDDGAGGEV
;
A
#
# COMPACT_ATOMS: atom_id res chain seq x y z
N MET A 1 -11.29 -16.66 -13.45
CA MET A 1 -10.96 -16.64 -12.01
C MET A 1 -12.23 -16.98 -11.24
N THR A 2 -12.24 -18.03 -10.42
CA THR A 2 -13.39 -18.35 -9.58
C THR A 2 -13.47 -17.36 -8.41
N TYR A 3 -14.68 -17.05 -7.93
CA TYR A 3 -14.85 -16.14 -6.79
C TYR A 3 -14.07 -16.58 -5.55
N ALA A 4 -13.95 -17.89 -5.33
CA ALA A 4 -13.14 -18.45 -4.26
C ALA A 4 -11.65 -18.05 -4.38
N ALA A 5 -11.04 -18.23 -5.56
CA ALA A 5 -9.64 -17.84 -5.77
C ALA A 5 -9.42 -16.33 -5.58
N PHE A 6 -10.37 -15.51 -6.02
CA PHE A 6 -10.33 -14.06 -5.79
C PHE A 6 -10.40 -13.72 -4.28
N LEU A 7 -11.36 -14.29 -3.55
CA LEU A 7 -11.49 -14.05 -2.11
C LEU A 7 -10.22 -14.46 -1.35
N SER A 8 -9.68 -15.64 -1.66
CA SER A 8 -8.44 -16.14 -1.04
C SER A 8 -7.26 -15.20 -1.30
N ALA A 9 -7.12 -14.70 -2.53
CA ALA A 9 -6.07 -13.74 -2.87
C ALA A 9 -6.24 -12.41 -2.14
N VAL A 10 -7.47 -11.89 -2.05
CA VAL A 10 -7.78 -10.65 -1.31
C VAL A 10 -7.48 -10.79 0.17
N LEU A 11 -7.89 -11.90 0.80
CA LEU A 11 -7.59 -12.17 2.20
C LEU A 11 -6.09 -12.29 2.45
N ALA A 12 -5.36 -13.01 1.59
CA ALA A 12 -3.90 -13.12 1.68
C ALA A 12 -3.22 -11.74 1.57
N LEU A 13 -3.74 -10.87 0.68
CA LEU A 13 -3.22 -9.51 0.50
C LEU A 13 -3.52 -8.60 1.69
N LEU A 14 -4.73 -8.68 2.27
CA LEU A 14 -5.12 -7.95 3.47
C LEU A 14 -4.29 -8.36 4.70
N LEU A 15 -3.95 -9.65 4.79
CA LEU A 15 -3.12 -10.17 5.86
C LEU A 15 -1.63 -9.81 5.70
N ALA A 16 -1.19 -9.50 4.48
CA ALA A 16 0.16 -9.02 4.25
C ALA A 16 0.36 -7.69 4.99
N PRO A 17 1.47 -7.54 5.76
CA PRO A 17 1.70 -6.36 6.58
C PRO A 17 2.00 -5.15 5.69
N GLY A 18 0.95 -4.41 5.29
CA GLY A 18 1.07 -3.08 4.72
C GLY A 18 0.89 -2.01 5.82
N PRO A 19 1.43 -0.79 5.66
CA PRO A 19 1.21 0.29 6.62
C PRO A 19 -0.29 0.57 6.84
N THR A 20 -1.06 0.60 5.77
CA THR A 20 -2.52 0.71 5.79
C THR A 20 -3.22 -0.50 6.42
N ASN A 21 -2.92 -1.72 5.95
CA ASN A 21 -3.56 -2.95 6.45
C ASN A 21 -3.32 -3.13 7.96
N THR A 22 -2.11 -2.78 8.42
CA THR A 22 -1.73 -2.82 9.83
C THR A 22 -2.46 -1.76 10.62
N LEU A 23 -2.56 -0.52 10.13
CA LEU A 23 -3.33 0.55 10.77
C LEU A 23 -4.82 0.22 10.86
N MET A 24 -5.43 -0.31 9.79
CA MET A 24 -6.83 -0.74 9.81
C MET A 24 -7.05 -1.93 10.76
N GLY A 25 -6.14 -2.91 10.76
CA GLY A 25 -6.17 -4.04 11.68
C GLY A 25 -6.07 -3.61 13.15
N LEU A 26 -5.11 -2.74 13.47
CA LEU A 26 -4.96 -2.16 14.81
C LEU A 26 -6.14 -1.27 15.21
N ALA A 27 -6.63 -0.43 14.30
CA ALA A 27 -7.80 0.42 14.55
C ALA A 27 -9.08 -0.42 14.78
N GLY A 28 -9.23 -1.54 14.06
CA GLY A 28 -10.30 -2.50 14.25
C GLY A 28 -10.19 -3.23 15.59
N ALA A 29 -8.99 -3.68 15.94
CA ALA A 29 -8.71 -4.38 17.20
C ALA A 29 -8.87 -3.47 18.45
N GLN A 30 -8.40 -2.22 18.38
CA GLN A 30 -8.39 -1.32 19.54
C GLN A 30 -9.67 -0.47 19.68
N ARG A 31 -10.33 -0.12 18.57
CA ARG A 31 -11.40 0.90 18.57
C ARG A 31 -12.68 0.46 17.87
N GLY A 32 -12.77 -0.80 17.45
CA GLY A 32 -13.95 -1.41 16.83
C GLY A 32 -14.16 -1.03 15.36
N LEU A 33 -15.04 -1.80 14.69
CA LEU A 33 -15.31 -1.70 13.25
C LEU A 33 -15.85 -0.33 12.80
N GLY A 34 -16.55 0.39 13.68
CA GLY A 34 -17.14 1.70 13.35
C GLY A 34 -16.10 2.79 13.03
N ARG A 35 -14.91 2.74 13.65
CA ARG A 35 -13.84 3.71 13.36
C ARG A 35 -13.04 3.32 12.11
N VAL A 36 -12.90 2.03 11.83
CA VAL A 36 -12.36 1.53 10.55
C VAL A 36 -13.22 2.00 9.38
N ALA A 37 -14.56 1.93 9.52
CA ALA A 37 -15.49 2.43 8.51
C ALA A 37 -15.33 3.94 8.23
N ARG A 38 -14.84 4.73 9.20
CA ARG A 38 -14.55 6.16 9.01
C ARG A 38 -13.15 6.44 8.46
N LEU A 39 -12.19 5.56 8.72
CA LEU A 39 -10.83 5.65 8.17
C LEU A 39 -10.81 5.30 6.69
N LEU A 40 -11.65 4.35 6.27
CA LEU A 40 -11.75 3.90 4.88
C LEU A 40 -12.01 5.04 3.88
N PRO A 41 -13.04 5.91 4.05
CA PRO A 41 -13.25 7.03 3.14
C PRO A 41 -12.14 8.07 3.22
N ALA A 42 -11.52 8.30 4.38
CA ALA A 42 -10.40 9.24 4.50
C ALA A 42 -9.17 8.76 3.71
N GLU A 43 -8.88 7.46 3.76
CA GLU A 43 -7.81 6.85 3.00
C GLU A 43 -8.09 6.86 1.50
N LEU A 44 -9.31 6.50 1.09
CA LEU A 44 -9.76 6.62 -0.30
C LEU A 44 -9.60 8.05 -0.82
N LEU A 45 -9.98 9.06 -0.04
CA LEU A 45 -9.80 10.46 -0.41
C LEU A 45 -8.33 10.82 -0.53
N GLY A 46 -7.47 10.41 0.40
CA GLY A 46 -6.03 10.64 0.30
C GLY A 46 -5.40 10.01 -0.95
N TYR A 47 -5.81 8.79 -1.30
CA TYR A 47 -5.40 8.15 -2.54
C TYR A 47 -5.90 8.93 -3.76
N LEU A 48 -7.18 9.29 -3.81
CA LEU A 48 -7.76 10.02 -4.94
C LEU A 48 -7.11 11.39 -5.14
N THR A 49 -6.89 12.15 -4.06
CA THR A 49 -6.27 13.49 -4.15
C THR A 49 -4.80 13.43 -4.56
N THR A 50 -4.11 12.31 -4.32
CA THR A 50 -2.72 12.13 -4.75
C THR A 50 -2.63 11.57 -6.17
N ILE A 51 -3.40 10.52 -6.46
CA ILE A 51 -3.33 9.79 -7.72
C ILE A 51 -3.94 10.61 -8.86
N LEU A 52 -5.10 11.25 -8.66
CA LEU A 52 -5.79 11.93 -9.76
C LEU A 52 -4.92 13.05 -10.35
N PRO A 53 -4.37 14.01 -9.58
CA PRO A 53 -3.52 15.05 -10.16
C PRO A 53 -2.29 14.47 -10.84
N LEU A 54 -1.67 13.44 -10.24
CA LEU A 54 -0.49 12.81 -10.79
C LEU A 54 -0.77 12.10 -12.12
N VAL A 55 -1.91 11.43 -12.26
CA VAL A 55 -2.31 10.75 -13.50
C VAL A 55 -2.74 11.75 -14.57
N PHE A 56 -3.54 12.76 -14.22
CA PHE A 56 -4.02 13.74 -15.19
C PHE A 56 -2.90 14.66 -15.69
N LEU A 57 -2.09 15.20 -14.77
CA LEU A 57 -1.01 16.12 -15.13
C LEU A 57 0.21 15.36 -15.66
N GLY A 58 0.56 14.26 -14.99
CA GLY A 58 1.66 13.40 -15.42
C GLY A 58 1.35 12.72 -16.75
N GLY A 59 0.13 12.24 -16.98
CA GLY A 59 -0.25 11.59 -18.24
C GLY A 59 -0.03 12.49 -19.46
N ALA A 60 -0.39 13.78 -19.35
CA ALA A 60 -0.13 14.76 -20.40
C ALA A 60 1.37 15.01 -20.60
N LEU A 61 2.14 15.24 -19.53
CA LEU A 61 3.60 15.48 -19.61
C LEU A 61 4.39 14.27 -20.12
N LEU A 62 4.02 13.08 -19.66
CA LEU A 62 4.71 11.81 -19.97
C LEU A 62 4.40 11.32 -21.40
N ALA A 63 3.30 11.79 -22.01
CA ALA A 63 3.00 11.54 -23.42
C ALA A 63 4.00 12.25 -24.35
N GLU A 64 4.48 13.42 -23.96
CA GLU A 64 5.48 14.18 -24.72
C GLU A 64 6.90 13.61 -24.55
N TRP A 65 7.19 12.91 -23.44
CA TRP A 65 8.52 12.41 -23.10
C TRP A 65 8.51 10.91 -22.75
N PRO A 66 8.31 10.01 -23.74
CA PRO A 66 8.13 8.58 -23.50
C PRO A 66 9.33 7.89 -22.83
N VAL A 67 10.55 8.34 -23.10
CA VAL A 67 11.76 7.81 -22.46
C VAL A 67 11.79 8.13 -20.97
N ALA A 68 11.44 9.36 -20.59
CA ALA A 68 11.35 9.75 -19.18
C ALA A 68 10.28 8.92 -18.44
N ALA A 69 9.18 8.59 -19.11
CA ALA A 69 8.14 7.72 -18.56
C ALA A 69 8.63 6.31 -18.26
N VAL A 70 9.41 5.73 -19.16
CA VAL A 70 10.01 4.40 -18.97
C VAL A 70 11.00 4.42 -17.80
N LEU A 71 11.90 5.42 -17.75
CA LEU A 71 12.87 5.55 -16.66
C LEU A 71 12.19 5.73 -15.30
N LEU A 72 11.14 6.56 -15.23
CA LEU A 72 10.35 6.75 -14.02
C LEU A 72 9.71 5.44 -13.54
N LYS A 73 9.14 4.65 -14.46
CA LYS A 73 8.56 3.34 -14.13
C LYS A 73 9.61 2.35 -13.62
N ILE A 74 10.80 2.32 -14.24
CA ILE A 74 11.91 1.48 -13.78
C ILE A 74 12.34 1.90 -12.38
N ALA A 75 12.53 3.19 -12.14
CA ALA A 75 12.88 3.72 -10.82
C ALA A 75 11.82 3.35 -9.76
N ALA A 76 10.53 3.51 -10.09
CA ALA A 76 9.44 3.12 -9.21
C ALA A 76 9.41 1.60 -8.94
N ALA A 77 9.64 0.76 -9.96
CA ALA A 77 9.70 -0.68 -9.80
C ALA A 77 10.86 -1.12 -8.89
N ILE A 78 12.05 -0.52 -9.07
CA ILE A 78 13.20 -0.75 -8.19
C ILE A 78 12.86 -0.34 -6.77
N TRP A 79 12.24 0.83 -6.58
CA TRP A 79 11.83 1.31 -5.27
C TRP A 79 10.84 0.37 -4.57
N VAL A 80 9.80 -0.07 -5.29
CA VAL A 80 8.82 -1.04 -4.76
C VAL A 80 9.50 -2.37 -4.42
N MET A 81 10.44 -2.84 -5.24
CA MET A 81 11.21 -4.04 -4.94
C MET A 81 12.06 -3.86 -3.66
N VAL A 82 12.73 -2.73 -3.51
CA VAL A 82 13.48 -2.39 -2.28
C VAL A 82 12.55 -2.39 -1.06
N LEU A 83 11.36 -1.78 -1.18
CA LEU A 83 10.36 -1.79 -0.11
C LEU A 83 9.88 -3.21 0.23
N ALA A 84 9.62 -4.05 -0.77
CA ALA A 84 9.19 -5.43 -0.56
C ALA A 84 10.28 -6.25 0.16
N VAL A 85 11.54 -6.14 -0.29
CA VAL A 85 12.68 -6.82 0.36
C VAL A 85 12.87 -6.32 1.79
N ARG A 86 12.78 -4.99 2.03
CA ARG A 86 12.87 -4.44 3.39
C ARG A 86 11.72 -4.90 4.27
N LEU A 87 10.49 -4.88 3.78
CA LEU A 87 9.32 -5.30 4.54
C LEU A 87 9.38 -6.78 4.93
N TRP A 88 9.84 -7.65 4.02
CA TRP A 88 10.02 -9.07 4.31
C TRP A 88 11.30 -9.37 5.09
N GLY A 89 12.34 -8.54 4.96
CA GLY A 89 13.63 -8.69 5.65
C GLY A 89 13.64 -8.15 7.09
N LEU A 90 12.95 -7.04 7.38
CA LEU A 90 12.86 -6.44 8.72
C LEU A 90 12.01 -7.25 9.70
N ARG A 91 11.28 -8.27 9.24
CA ARG A 91 10.55 -9.20 10.13
C ARG A 91 11.49 -10.18 10.87
N ARG A 92 12.66 -9.73 11.29
CA ARG A 92 13.59 -10.48 12.15
C ARG A 92 13.98 -9.78 13.45
N ASP A 93 13.80 -8.45 13.60
CA ASP A 93 14.41 -7.72 14.73
C ASP A 93 13.46 -6.94 15.67
N ASP A 94 12.14 -7.14 15.63
CA ASP A 94 11.20 -6.44 16.55
C ASP A 94 10.65 -7.34 17.67
N GLY A 95 11.40 -8.37 18.08
CA GLY A 95 10.97 -9.38 19.06
C GLY A 95 11.86 -9.57 20.29
N ALA A 96 12.89 -8.75 20.50
CA ALA A 96 13.78 -8.90 21.65
C ALA A 96 14.16 -7.55 22.27
N GLY A 97 13.60 -7.25 23.45
CA GLY A 97 14.20 -6.31 24.40
C GLY A 97 13.28 -5.18 24.85
N GLY A 98 12.66 -5.35 26.02
CA GLY A 98 11.99 -4.25 26.70
C GLY A 98 11.11 -4.58 27.90
N GLU A 99 11.20 -5.78 28.48
CA GLU A 99 10.81 -5.97 29.89
C GLU A 99 12.08 -5.81 30.74
N VAL A 100 12.20 -4.67 31.42
CA VAL A 100 12.83 -4.48 32.74
C VAL A 100 12.26 -3.22 33.37
#